data_AF-A0A930ZI01-F1
#
_entry.id   AF-A0A930ZI01-F1
#
_cell.length_a   1.000
_cell.length_b   1.000
_cell.length_c   1.000
_cell.angle_alpha   90.00
_cell.angle_beta   90.00
_cell.angle_gamma   90.00
#
_symmetry.space_group_name_H-M   'P 1'
#
loop_
_entity.id
_entity.type
_entity.pdbx_description
1 polymer ?
#
loop_
_entity_poly.entity_id
_entity_poly.type
_entity_poly.pdbx_seq_one_letter_code
_entity_poly.pdbx_strand_id
1 'polypeptide(L)'
;MGWLKPLWLLGVGVVAIATAGFLLRPKPAPDQTALYRSYTATGQVVGVKALAGGRCRVQVKLHSWSSLSPGFTLADTPRKGQVYAINATPQNCTALEVALAAQGSPDDLKSPRHIYYQATQARSGDWMLTQAPQAPVGCGGL
;
A
#
# COMPACT_ATOMS: atom_id res chain seq x y z
N MET A 1 -29.67 77.60 38.78
CA MET A 1 -29.06 77.27 37.48
C MET A 1 -29.23 75.76 37.30
N GLY A 2 -29.82 75.18 36.27
CA GLY A 2 -30.49 75.63 35.07
C GLY A 2 -31.07 74.35 34.45
N TRP A 3 -32.34 74.40 34.10
CA TRP A 3 -33.13 73.36 33.45
C TRP A 3 -32.49 72.88 32.13
N LEU A 4 -32.74 71.61 31.75
CA LEU A 4 -33.14 71.20 30.39
C LEU A 4 -33.66 69.74 30.42
N LYS A 5 -34.93 69.57 30.04
CA LYS A 5 -35.56 68.31 29.57
C LYS A 5 -35.68 68.39 28.02
N PRO A 6 -36.43 67.49 27.35
CA PRO A 6 -36.06 66.20 26.79
C PRO A 6 -36.17 66.19 25.24
N LEU A 7 -35.78 65.11 24.55
CA LEU A 7 -36.25 64.90 23.17
C LEU A 7 -36.41 63.41 22.85
N TRP A 8 -37.63 63.07 22.43
CA TRP A 8 -38.06 61.79 21.85
C TRP A 8 -37.59 61.64 20.41
N LEU A 9 -37.50 60.40 19.91
CA LEU A 9 -37.79 59.91 18.55
C LEU A 9 -37.54 58.38 18.55
N LEU A 10 -38.56 57.53 18.62
CA LEU A 10 -39.18 56.81 17.48
C LEU A 10 -38.15 56.25 16.47
N GLY A 11 -38.00 54.92 16.45
CA GLY A 11 -37.19 54.23 15.44
C GLY A 11 -37.45 52.72 15.42
N VAL A 12 -38.06 52.25 14.34
CA VAL A 12 -38.55 50.91 14.02
C VAL A 12 -37.43 49.92 13.70
N GLY A 13 -37.68 48.62 13.93
CA GLY A 13 -37.02 47.49 13.27
C GLY A 13 -36.01 46.75 14.16
N VAL A 14 -35.86 45.42 14.17
CA VAL A 14 -36.18 44.39 13.18
C VAL A 14 -36.27 43.05 13.94
N VAL A 15 -37.24 42.21 13.55
CA VAL A 15 -37.29 40.78 13.89
C VAL A 15 -36.20 40.03 13.11
N ALA A 16 -35.32 39.29 13.79
CA ALA A 16 -34.52 38.21 13.22
C ALA A 16 -34.36 37.13 14.31
N ILE A 17 -35.29 36.18 14.41
CA ILE A 17 -35.24 34.83 13.83
C ILE A 17 -33.93 34.09 14.15
N ALA A 18 -34.12 33.00 14.89
CA ALA A 18 -33.16 31.99 15.27
C ALA A 18 -32.35 31.42 14.10
N THR A 19 -31.09 31.09 14.38
CA THR A 19 -30.51 29.81 13.94
C THR A 19 -29.66 29.24 15.07
N ALA A 20 -30.34 28.59 16.00
CA ALA A 20 -29.73 27.55 16.82
C ALA A 20 -29.22 26.44 15.89
N GLY A 21 -28.05 25.88 16.19
CA GLY A 21 -27.60 24.64 15.60
C GLY A 21 -26.78 24.79 14.33
N PHE A 22 -25.61 25.45 14.44
CA PHE A 22 -24.49 25.03 13.59
C PHE A 22 -24.07 23.64 14.07
N LEU A 23 -24.78 22.64 13.56
CA LEU A 23 -24.51 21.23 13.71
C LEU A 23 -23.01 21.03 13.43
N LEU A 24 -22.31 20.62 14.48
CA LEU A 24 -21.01 19.96 14.38
C LEU A 24 -21.14 18.90 13.29
N ARG A 25 -20.70 19.22 12.07
CA ARG A 25 -20.54 18.22 11.02
C ARG A 25 -19.56 17.20 11.61
N PRO A 26 -19.98 15.95 11.85
CA PRO A 26 -19.03 14.91 12.19
C PRO A 26 -18.02 14.91 11.05
N LYS A 27 -16.76 15.22 11.35
CA LYS A 27 -15.66 14.97 10.42
C LYS A 27 -15.82 13.50 10.03
N PRO A 28 -15.97 13.15 8.74
CA PRO A 28 -15.99 11.76 8.35
C PRO A 28 -14.75 11.13 8.97
N ALA A 29 -14.95 10.13 9.83
CA ALA A 29 -13.85 9.29 10.25
C ALA A 29 -13.21 8.83 8.93
N PRO A 30 -11.88 8.99 8.74
CA PRO A 30 -11.24 8.42 7.57
C PRO A 30 -11.66 6.96 7.54
N ASP A 31 -12.31 6.57 6.44
CA ASP A 31 -12.80 5.23 6.23
C ASP A 31 -11.61 4.29 6.48
N GLN A 32 -11.58 3.66 7.67
CA GLN A 32 -10.56 2.68 8.05
C GLN A 32 -10.90 1.35 7.38
N THR A 33 -11.24 1.38 6.10
CA THR A 33 -10.80 0.31 5.23
C THR A 33 -9.29 0.37 5.27
N ALA A 34 -8.68 -0.43 6.15
CA ALA A 34 -7.24 -0.66 6.15
C ALA A 34 -6.87 -1.04 4.71
N LEU A 35 -6.41 -0.05 3.93
CA LEU A 35 -6.05 -0.25 2.54
C LEU A 35 -4.96 -1.30 2.57
N TYR A 36 -5.27 -2.49 2.07
CA TYR A 36 -4.30 -3.58 2.00
C TYR A 36 -3.12 -3.07 1.21
N ARG A 37 -2.00 -2.85 1.91
CA ARG A 37 -0.81 -2.30 1.30
C ARG A 37 -0.34 -3.26 0.24
N SER A 38 -0.14 -2.78 -0.97
CA SER A 38 0.42 -3.55 -2.05
C SER A 38 1.57 -2.82 -2.69
N TYR A 39 2.55 -3.58 -3.17
CA TYR A 39 3.67 -3.02 -3.91
C TYR A 39 4.04 -3.96 -5.05
N THR A 40 4.55 -3.36 -6.12
CA THR A 40 5.17 -4.08 -7.22
C THR A 40 6.66 -3.80 -7.20
N ALA A 41 7.47 -4.85 -7.38
CA ALA A 41 8.91 -4.75 -7.19
C ALA A 41 9.70 -5.76 -8.02
N THR A 42 10.98 -5.46 -8.15
CA THR A 42 12.01 -6.39 -8.59
C THR A 42 12.88 -6.76 -7.39
N GLY A 43 13.19 -8.04 -7.24
CA GLY A 43 14.06 -8.50 -6.17
C GLY A 43 14.70 -9.84 -6.47
N GLN A 44 15.81 -10.13 -5.78
CA GLN A 44 16.52 -11.39 -5.89
C GLN A 44 15.86 -12.44 -5.00
N VAL A 45 15.54 -13.60 -5.55
CA VAL A 45 15.10 -14.75 -4.76
C VAL A 45 16.33 -15.33 -4.05
N VAL A 46 16.33 -15.30 -2.72
CA VAL A 46 17.42 -15.81 -1.88
C VAL A 46 17.05 -17.12 -1.19
N GLY A 47 15.78 -17.53 -1.26
CA GLY A 47 15.34 -18.83 -0.76
C GLY A 47 13.87 -19.10 -1.04
N VAL A 48 13.52 -20.37 -1.19
CA VAL A 48 12.14 -20.84 -1.33
C VAL A 48 11.92 -21.99 -0.36
N LYS A 49 10.87 -21.91 0.45
CA LYS A 49 10.46 -22.96 1.37
C LYS A 49 9.09 -23.47 0.97
N ALA A 50 8.99 -24.77 0.64
CA ALA A 50 7.71 -25.42 0.42
C ALA A 50 6.86 -25.46 1.70
N LEU A 51 5.55 -25.31 1.55
CA LEU A 51 4.54 -25.36 2.61
C LEU A 51 3.46 -26.39 2.23
N ALA A 52 2.63 -26.78 3.21
CA ALA A 52 1.52 -27.70 2.98
C ALA A 52 0.52 -27.17 1.93
N GLY A 53 -0.04 -28.10 1.15
CA GLY A 53 -1.02 -27.82 0.11
C GLY A 53 -0.42 -27.18 -1.15
N GLY A 54 0.85 -27.44 -1.47
CA GLY A 54 1.52 -26.91 -2.66
C GLY A 54 1.88 -25.42 -2.59
N ARG A 55 1.66 -24.77 -1.44
CA ARG A 55 2.06 -23.38 -1.20
C ARG A 55 3.57 -23.27 -0.98
N CYS A 56 4.09 -22.07 -1.05
CA CYS A 56 5.50 -21.80 -0.76
C CYS A 56 5.66 -20.44 -0.07
N ARG A 57 6.75 -20.30 0.68
CA ARG A 57 7.24 -19.04 1.23
C ARG A 57 8.54 -18.68 0.52
N VAL A 58 8.54 -17.51 -0.09
CA VAL A 58 9.66 -16.97 -0.87
C VAL A 58 10.36 -15.92 -0.03
N GLN A 59 11.69 -16.01 0.05
CA GLN A 59 12.52 -14.96 0.60
C GLN A 59 13.10 -14.14 -0.56
N VAL A 60 12.76 -12.85 -0.60
CA VAL A 60 13.16 -11.95 -1.68
C VAL A 60 13.97 -10.80 -1.10
N LYS A 61 15.22 -10.67 -1.52
CA LYS A 61 16.04 -9.48 -1.26
C LYS A 61 15.62 -8.39 -2.24
N LEU A 62 14.99 -7.34 -1.73
CA LEU A 62 14.44 -6.27 -2.56
C LEU A 62 15.54 -5.53 -3.32
N HIS A 63 15.37 -5.35 -4.63
CA HIS A 63 16.24 -4.50 -5.44
C HIS A 63 15.65 -3.08 -5.59
N SER A 64 14.41 -3.01 -6.07
CA SER A 64 13.64 -1.77 -6.22
C SER A 64 12.14 -2.08 -6.24
N TRP A 65 11.32 -1.12 -5.83
CA TRP A 65 9.89 -1.13 -6.08
C TRP A 65 9.56 -0.18 -7.24
N SER A 66 8.54 -0.52 -8.03
CA SER A 66 8.02 0.29 -9.15
C SER A 66 6.69 0.94 -8.82
N SER A 67 5.94 0.40 -7.85
CA SER A 67 4.68 0.98 -7.39
C SER A 67 4.43 0.68 -5.92
N LEU A 68 3.74 1.59 -5.25
CA LEU A 68 3.25 1.47 -3.88
C LEU A 68 1.79 1.90 -3.88
N SER A 69 0.91 1.12 -3.26
CA SER A 69 -0.46 1.55 -2.97
C SER A 69 -0.47 2.71 -1.98
N PRO A 70 -1.59 3.43 -1.79
CA PRO A 70 -1.74 4.32 -0.65
C PRO A 70 -1.61 3.55 0.68
N GLY A 71 -1.22 4.26 1.74
CA GLY A 71 -1.12 3.70 3.11
C GLY A 71 0.29 3.30 3.57
N PHE A 72 1.31 3.42 2.73
CA PHE A 72 2.70 3.31 3.18
C PHE A 72 3.15 4.58 3.91
N THR A 73 3.75 4.41 5.09
CA THR A 73 4.56 5.44 5.72
C THR A 73 6.02 5.32 5.27
N LEU A 74 6.84 6.33 5.56
CA LEU A 74 8.29 6.25 5.31
C LEU A 74 8.95 5.07 6.05
N ALA A 75 8.45 4.72 7.24
CA ALA A 75 8.98 3.61 8.02
C ALA A 75 8.59 2.23 7.43
N ASP A 76 7.44 2.17 6.78
CA ASP A 76 6.86 0.94 6.21
C ASP A 76 7.25 0.70 4.75
N THR A 77 7.83 1.71 4.10
CA THR A 77 8.21 1.61 2.69
C THR A 77 9.23 0.49 2.49
N PRO A 78 9.02 -0.43 1.53
CA PRO A 78 9.97 -1.49 1.24
C PRO A 78 11.35 -0.92 0.91
N ARG A 79 12.39 -1.39 1.61
CA ARG A 79 13.75 -0.86 1.55
C ARG A 79 14.65 -1.75 0.71
N LYS A 80 15.40 -1.14 -0.20
CA LYS A 80 16.42 -1.80 -1.02
C LYS A 80 17.39 -2.59 -0.14
N GLY A 81 17.71 -3.81 -0.56
CA GLY A 81 18.63 -4.72 0.11
C GLY A 81 18.03 -5.49 1.28
N GLN A 82 16.84 -5.15 1.76
CA GLN A 82 16.17 -5.93 2.81
C GLN A 82 15.50 -7.18 2.25
N VAL A 83 15.45 -8.22 3.09
CA VAL A 83 14.84 -9.51 2.74
C VAL A 83 13.41 -9.55 3.28
N TYR A 84 12.47 -9.82 2.38
CA TYR A 84 11.06 -9.96 2.68
C TYR A 84 10.62 -11.41 2.52
N ALA A 85 9.83 -11.90 3.48
CA ALA A 85 9.18 -13.19 3.38
C ALA A 85 7.78 -13.00 2.79
N ILE A 86 7.51 -13.65 1.67
CA ILE A 86 6.26 -13.51 0.92
C ILE A 86 5.66 -14.90 0.71
N ASN A 87 4.42 -15.10 1.14
CA ASN A 87 3.70 -16.34 0.93
C ASN A 87 3.08 -16.38 -0.46
N ALA A 88 3.00 -17.55 -1.08
CA ALA A 88 2.42 -17.74 -2.40
C ALA A 88 1.42 -18.89 -2.42
N THR A 89 0.41 -18.73 -3.28
CA THR A 89 -0.52 -19.79 -3.65
C THR A 89 0.20 -20.86 -4.50
N PRO A 90 -0.36 -22.07 -4.64
CA PRO A 90 0.27 -23.11 -5.44
C PRO A 90 0.55 -22.67 -6.88
N GLN A 91 -0.39 -21.95 -7.49
CA GLN A 91 -0.24 -21.40 -8.84
C GLN A 91 0.94 -20.43 -8.93
N ASN A 92 1.09 -19.53 -7.95
CA ASN A 92 2.19 -18.57 -7.92
C ASN A 92 3.54 -19.22 -7.62
N CYS A 93 3.55 -20.35 -6.89
CA CYS A 93 4.76 -21.15 -6.66
C CYS A 93 5.22 -21.84 -7.95
N THR A 94 4.32 -22.45 -8.70
CA THR A 94 4.66 -23.03 -10.01
C THR A 94 5.14 -21.95 -10.99
N ALA A 95 4.47 -20.80 -11.04
CA ALA A 95 4.93 -19.68 -11.87
C ALA A 95 6.33 -19.19 -11.47
N LEU A 96 6.64 -19.16 -10.16
CA LEU A 96 7.97 -18.83 -9.67
C LEU A 96 9.02 -19.83 -10.14
N GLU A 97 8.75 -21.13 -10.04
CA GLU A 97 9.66 -22.18 -10.50
C GLU A 97 9.99 -22.02 -11.98
N VAL A 98 8.97 -21.77 -12.81
CA VAL A 98 9.13 -21.50 -14.25
C VAL A 98 9.96 -20.23 -14.49
N ALA A 99 9.64 -19.13 -13.79
CA ALA A 99 10.37 -17.87 -13.93
C ALA A 99 11.85 -18.00 -13.52
N LEU A 100 12.15 -18.80 -12.50
CA LEU A 100 13.52 -19.07 -12.05
C LEU A 100 14.26 -20.02 -12.99
N ALA A 101 13.57 -20.98 -13.61
CA ALA A 101 14.16 -21.88 -14.60
C ALA A 101 14.48 -21.18 -15.92
N ALA A 102 13.64 -20.22 -16.33
CA ALA A 102 13.86 -19.41 -17.54
C ALA A 102 15.12 -18.52 -17.49
N GLN A 103 15.65 -18.26 -16.28
CA GLN A 103 16.81 -17.39 -16.08
C GLN A 103 18.16 -18.12 -16.17
N GLY A 104 18.17 -19.41 -16.50
CA GLY A 104 19.40 -20.16 -16.76
C GLY A 104 19.48 -21.49 -15.99
N SER A 105 20.55 -22.23 -16.27
CA SER A 105 20.79 -23.56 -15.67
C SER A 105 20.84 -23.47 -14.14
N PRO A 106 20.31 -24.47 -13.40
CA PRO A 106 20.56 -24.67 -11.97
C PRO A 106 22.03 -24.47 -11.57
N ASP A 107 22.94 -24.87 -12.45
CA ASP A 107 24.40 -24.84 -12.22
C ASP A 107 25.04 -23.48 -12.50
N ASP A 108 24.33 -22.55 -13.17
CA ASP A 108 24.80 -21.19 -13.37
C ASP A 108 24.43 -20.32 -12.16
N LEU A 109 25.23 -20.47 -11.11
CA LEU A 109 25.13 -19.71 -9.87
C LEU A 109 25.57 -18.24 -10.00
N LYS A 110 26.12 -17.83 -11.16
CA LYS A 110 26.70 -16.48 -11.33
C LYS A 110 25.64 -15.40 -11.53
N SER A 111 24.43 -15.76 -11.95
CA SER A 111 23.35 -14.81 -12.17
C SER A 111 22.37 -14.81 -11.00
N PRO A 112 22.27 -13.72 -10.21
CA PRO A 112 21.25 -13.62 -9.18
C PRO A 112 19.87 -13.71 -9.82
N ARG A 113 19.08 -14.71 -9.42
CA ARG A 113 17.75 -14.96 -9.97
C ARG A 113 16.77 -13.93 -9.45
N HIS A 114 16.52 -12.91 -10.26
CA HIS A 114 15.61 -11.84 -9.91
C HIS A 114 14.21 -12.18 -10.39
N ILE A 115 13.20 -11.63 -9.72
CA ILE A 115 11.81 -11.72 -10.15
C ILE A 115 11.19 -10.34 -10.13
N TYR A 116 10.33 -10.06 -11.10
CA TYR A 116 9.33 -9.02 -11.03
C TYR A 116 8.07 -9.61 -10.39
N TYR A 117 7.54 -8.95 -9.36
CA TYR A 117 6.45 -9.50 -8.57
C TYR A 117 5.57 -8.41 -7.95
N GLN A 118 4.33 -8.78 -7.65
CA GLN A 118 3.41 -7.97 -6.86
C GLN A 118 3.10 -8.68 -5.53
N ALA A 119 3.25 -7.95 -4.43
CA ALA A 119 2.91 -8.44 -3.10
C ALA A 119 1.85 -7.54 -2.45
N THR A 120 0.86 -8.17 -1.80
CA THR A 120 -0.18 -7.50 -1.02
C THR A 120 -0.15 -8.01 0.40
N GLN A 121 -0.32 -7.10 1.37
CA GLN A 121 -0.42 -7.45 2.77
C GLN A 121 -1.79 -8.03 3.06
N ALA A 122 -1.83 -9.24 3.63
CA ALA A 122 -3.06 -9.86 4.12
C ALA A 122 -3.53 -9.19 5.42
N ARG A 123 -4.77 -9.51 5.85
CA ARG A 123 -5.30 -9.08 7.17
C ARG A 123 -4.40 -9.50 8.34
N SER A 124 -3.67 -10.61 8.21
CA SER A 124 -2.72 -11.09 9.23
C SER A 124 -1.45 -10.24 9.32
N GLY A 125 -1.21 -9.33 8.38
CA GLY A 125 0.06 -8.60 8.24
C GLY A 125 1.08 -9.31 7.37
N ASP A 126 0.85 -10.57 6.99
CA ASP A 126 1.72 -11.32 6.10
C ASP A 126 1.69 -10.77 4.67
N TRP A 127 2.83 -10.80 3.98
CA TRP A 127 2.89 -10.51 2.55
C TRP A 127 2.47 -11.73 1.74
N MET A 128 1.65 -11.49 0.72
CA MET A 128 1.19 -12.50 -0.23
C MET A 128 1.50 -12.10 -1.66
N LEU A 129 2.07 -13.01 -2.45
CA LEU A 129 2.18 -12.87 -3.89
C LEU A 129 0.76 -12.89 -4.49
N THR A 130 0.37 -11.80 -5.14
CA THR A 130 -0.96 -11.64 -5.75
C THR A 130 -0.97 -11.83 -7.26
N GLN A 131 0.20 -11.79 -7.90
CA GLN A 131 0.37 -12.07 -9.32
C GLN A 131 1.45 -13.14 -9.53
N ALA A 132 1.35 -13.83 -10.66
CA ALA A 132 2.38 -14.76 -11.10
C ALA A 132 3.70 -14.01 -11.27
N PRO A 133 4.77 -14.34 -10.51
CA PRO A 133 6.05 -13.67 -10.65
C PRO A 133 6.68 -14.00 -12.00
N GLN A 134 7.43 -13.05 -12.55
CA GLN A 134 8.04 -13.15 -13.87
C GLN A 134 9.54 -12.89 -13.79
N ALA A 135 10.29 -13.42 -14.76
CA ALA A 135 11.67 -12.99 -14.95
C ALA A 135 11.69 -11.50 -15.37
N PRO A 136 12.57 -10.66 -14.79
CA PRO A 136 12.68 -9.27 -15.21
C PRO A 136 13.09 -9.20 -16.68
N VAL A 137 12.32 -8.44 -17.47
CA VAL A 137 12.67 -8.14 -18.85
C VAL A 137 13.74 -7.04 -18.88
N GLY A 138 14.87 -7.31 -19.53
CA GLY A 138 15.86 -6.28 -19.82
C GLY A 138 15.41 -5.34 -20.95
N CYS A 139 16.26 -4.39 -21.34
CA CYS A 139 15.98 -3.45 -22.43
C CYS A 139 15.79 -4.08 -23.83
N GLY A 140 15.80 -5.41 -23.96
CA GLY A 140 15.62 -6.16 -25.20
C GLY A 140 14.33 -6.99 -25.26
N GLY A 141 13.40 -6.80 -24.32
CA GLY A 141 12.11 -7.48 -24.36
C GLY A 141 11.18 -6.87 -25.40
N LEU A 142 11.16 -7.46 -26.60
CA LEU A 142 10.09 -7.33 -27.60
C LEU A 142 9.27 -8.62 -27.62
#